data_AF-A0A3S5WGS0-F1
#
_entry.id   AF-A0A3S5WGS0-F1
#
_cell.length_a   1.000
_cell.length_b   1.000
_cell.length_c   1.000
_cell.angle_alpha   90.00
_cell.angle_beta   90.00
_cell.angle_gamma   90.00
#
_symmetry.space_group_name_H-M   'P 1'
#
loop_
_entity.id
_entity.type
_entity.pdbx_description
1 polymer ?
#
loop_
_entity_poly.entity_id
_entity_poly.type
_entity_poly.pdbx_seq_one_letter_code
_entity_poly.pdbx_strand_id
1 'polypeptide(L)'
;MVHELIALGGFISLLLIIGSNDRKIGDIDCPTCKELNAGDDFDGTNVKTKDMVRKKEAFQIVESLKNRKKYMSSVFNLPPIEAKTVYSYEAANQTHADVKLINSTFLNLFAYQRNSAFDLQCKKKVRKAIIHAFHKFGLLTKVQKFPFVQYKNGSFVETNAENLIGILPSERYKQLNDKILVIGAHYDTVYLNPGVDDNGSGSIAVLECARVLSRYNGKLDATVYFVLFDEEETGLHGSIAFVDEYLIPKVLDKTNSTFVGAYIADMILSYDDTPFSFDIPDDMYQFTPEAVEIIKNNSNRGDFIAVEAREADRLLWQTLQETWSELPSQEYKLIVFNTSIPSNYWKMSLEEKYSYFVMSDHAPFWQCAKKYPKIDTLPAVLLTDEGEYRGYQRNCYHKPCDNKVQLNEKNLHFMAKVVNAIIQSTLKIAMNENLINLN
;
A
#
# COMPACT_ATOMS: atom_id res chain seq x y z
N MET A 1 40.83 25.99 49.12
CA MET A 1 41.88 26.43 48.17
C MET A 1 42.80 25.24 48.00
N VAL A 2 42.72 24.43 46.94
CA VAL A 2 42.70 24.82 45.54
C VAL A 2 41.77 23.87 44.79
N HIS A 3 40.59 24.39 44.43
CA HIS A 3 39.83 23.94 43.27
C HIS A 3 40.38 24.72 42.06
N GLU A 4 40.26 24.11 40.87
CA GLU A 4 40.49 24.67 39.53
C GLU A 4 41.93 24.68 39.00
N LEU A 5 42.03 24.22 37.74
CA LEU A 5 43.21 24.16 36.85
C LEU A 5 44.27 23.14 37.32
N ILE A 6 44.43 21.98 36.69
CA ILE A 6 44.77 21.82 35.27
C ILE A 6 44.07 20.55 34.75
N ALA A 7 42.83 20.76 34.29
CA ALA A 7 42.20 19.94 33.28
C ALA A 7 42.75 20.42 31.92
N LEU A 8 43.91 19.92 31.48
CA LEU A 8 44.40 20.14 30.12
C LEU A 8 45.52 19.12 29.85
N GLY A 9 45.17 17.97 29.26
CA GLY A 9 46.17 16.96 28.91
C GLY A 9 45.66 15.58 28.49
N GLY A 10 44.33 15.35 28.42
CA GLY A 10 43.76 14.04 28.11
C GLY A 10 42.52 14.05 27.23
N PHE A 11 42.38 15.04 26.34
CA PHE A 11 41.23 15.16 25.43
C PHE A 11 41.67 15.58 24.02
N ILE A 12 42.60 14.83 23.41
CA ILE A 12 42.89 14.92 21.97
C ILE A 12 43.00 13.50 21.42
N SER A 13 41.86 12.85 21.21
CA SER A 13 41.70 11.71 20.29
C SER A 13 40.22 11.41 19.94
N LEU A 14 39.29 12.35 20.18
CA LEU A 14 37.87 12.15 19.83
C LEU A 14 37.19 13.46 19.40
N LEU A 15 37.83 14.22 18.50
CA LEU A 15 37.29 15.46 17.96
C LEU A 15 37.73 15.65 16.50
N LEU A 16 37.46 14.66 15.66
CA LEU A 16 37.42 14.79 14.20
C LEU A 16 36.34 13.83 13.70
N ILE A 17 35.09 14.29 13.76
CA ILE A 17 33.95 14.12 12.83
C ILE A 17 32.79 14.83 13.55
N ILE A 18 32.87 16.16 13.64
CA ILE A 18 31.68 17.01 13.82
C ILE A 18 31.55 17.74 12.50
N GLY A 19 30.98 17.03 11.52
CA GLY A 19 30.32 17.66 10.40
C GLY A 19 28.89 17.91 10.83
N SER A 20 28.55 19.17 11.05
CA SER A 20 27.17 19.66 11.14
C SER A 20 26.49 19.43 9.78
N ASN A 21 25.92 18.24 9.58
CA ASN A 21 24.96 18.00 8.52
C ASN A 21 23.65 17.57 9.17
N ASP A 22 22.69 18.47 9.18
CA ASP A 22 21.29 18.20 9.50
C ASP A 22 20.74 17.14 8.53
N ARG A 23 20.71 15.86 8.97
CA ARG A 23 20.17 14.76 8.16
C ARG A 23 18.64 14.83 8.14
N LYS A 24 18.10 15.25 6.99
CA LYS A 24 16.67 15.20 6.65
C LYS A 24 16.24 13.75 6.41
N ILE A 25 14.94 13.47 6.36
CA ILE A 25 14.43 12.24 5.71
C ILE A 25 15.12 12.21 4.34
N GLY A 26 15.92 11.18 4.04
CA GLY A 26 16.64 11.12 2.75
C GLY A 26 18.09 10.70 2.75
N ASP A 27 18.83 10.75 3.86
CA ASP A 27 20.18 10.17 3.88
C ASP A 27 20.11 8.65 4.12
N ILE A 28 19.36 7.93 3.26
CA ILE A 28 19.66 6.53 3.04
C ILE A 28 20.99 6.53 2.29
N ASP A 29 22.11 6.51 3.02
CA ASP A 29 23.40 6.16 2.44
C ASP A 29 23.26 4.74 1.89
N CYS A 30 22.93 4.65 0.60
CA CYS A 30 22.76 3.43 -0.15
C CYS A 30 23.74 3.43 -1.31
N PRO A 31 25.02 3.11 -1.03
CA PRO A 31 26.05 3.02 -2.07
C PRO A 31 25.70 2.03 -3.20
N THR A 32 24.75 1.12 -2.95
CA THR A 32 24.27 0.11 -3.89
C THR A 32 22.95 0.47 -4.60
N CYS A 33 22.23 1.49 -4.15
CA CYS A 33 20.99 1.95 -4.79
C CYS A 33 21.37 2.78 -6.01
N LYS A 34 21.59 2.11 -7.15
CA LYS A 34 21.75 2.83 -8.41
C LYS A 34 20.40 3.45 -8.78
N GLU A 35 20.36 4.77 -9.03
CA GLU A 35 19.25 5.33 -9.79
C GLU A 35 19.25 4.64 -11.16
N LEU A 36 18.16 3.95 -11.50
CA LEU A 36 17.98 3.43 -12.84
C LEU A 36 17.67 4.63 -13.75
N ASN A 37 18.57 4.91 -14.70
CA ASN A 37 18.30 5.96 -15.69
C ASN A 37 17.41 5.35 -16.78
N ALA A 38 16.50 6.15 -17.33
CA ALA A 38 15.64 5.74 -18.45
C ALA A 38 16.42 5.29 -19.72
N GLY A 39 17.75 5.49 -19.75
CA GLY A 39 18.67 5.04 -20.79
C GLY A 39 19.54 3.83 -20.42
N ASP A 40 19.32 3.18 -19.27
CA ASP A 40 19.92 1.88 -18.98
C ASP A 40 19.16 0.84 -19.83
N ASP A 41 19.61 0.70 -21.08
CA ASP A 41 19.02 -0.06 -22.18
C ASP A 41 18.39 -1.39 -21.77
N PHE A 42 17.06 -1.41 -21.73
CA PHE A 42 16.32 -2.57 -22.23
C PHE A 42 15.93 -2.24 -23.67
N ASP A 43 16.60 -2.89 -24.60
CA ASP A 43 16.25 -2.88 -26.02
C ASP A 43 14.77 -3.30 -26.17
N GLY A 44 13.92 -2.31 -26.43
CA GLY A 44 12.48 -2.45 -26.65
C GLY A 44 12.11 -3.23 -27.92
N THR A 45 13.05 -3.91 -28.59
CA THR A 45 12.78 -4.65 -29.82
C THR A 45 12.24 -6.08 -29.62
N ASN A 46 12.12 -6.59 -28.39
CA ASN A 46 11.34 -7.82 -28.16
C ASN A 46 9.91 -7.51 -27.70
N VAL A 47 9.14 -6.98 -28.65
CA VAL A 47 7.66 -6.99 -28.63
C VAL A 47 7.16 -8.44 -28.77
N LYS A 48 7.44 -9.28 -27.77
CA LYS A 48 6.63 -10.46 -27.46
C LYS A 48 5.67 -10.07 -26.34
N THR A 49 4.71 -9.27 -26.81
CA THR A 49 3.37 -8.90 -26.33
C THR A 49 3.21 -8.62 -24.84
N LYS A 50 2.79 -7.38 -24.50
CA LYS A 50 2.27 -6.95 -23.20
C LYS A 50 1.30 -7.99 -22.60
N ASP A 51 0.49 -8.63 -23.47
CA ASP A 51 -0.41 -9.72 -23.13
C ASP A 51 0.25 -10.97 -22.53
N MET A 52 1.46 -11.34 -22.96
CA MET A 52 2.16 -12.52 -22.43
C MET A 52 2.66 -12.28 -21.01
N VAL A 53 3.15 -11.07 -20.70
CA VAL A 53 3.60 -10.68 -19.37
C VAL A 53 2.40 -10.63 -18.41
N ARG A 54 1.33 -9.94 -18.79
CA ARG A 54 0.06 -9.89 -18.05
C ARG A 54 -0.49 -11.28 -17.75
N LYS A 55 -0.56 -12.15 -18.76
CA LYS A 55 -1.06 -13.54 -18.57
C LYS A 55 -0.19 -14.35 -17.60
N LYS A 56 1.11 -14.06 -17.52
CA LYS A 56 2.02 -14.74 -16.60
C LYS A 56 1.84 -14.24 -15.17
N GLU A 57 1.75 -12.94 -14.96
CA GLU A 57 1.50 -12.32 -13.65
C GLU A 57 0.13 -12.76 -13.11
N ALA A 58 -0.90 -12.64 -13.95
CA ALA A 58 -2.25 -13.12 -13.63
C ALA A 58 -2.26 -14.61 -13.30
N PHE A 59 -1.50 -15.42 -14.04
CA PHE A 59 -1.37 -16.83 -13.70
C PHE A 59 -0.76 -17.07 -12.31
N GLN A 60 0.30 -16.34 -11.93
CA GLN A 60 0.93 -16.47 -10.61
C GLN A 60 -0.02 -16.07 -9.48
N ILE A 61 -0.68 -14.93 -9.63
CA ILE A 61 -1.68 -14.42 -8.67
C ILE A 61 -2.82 -15.42 -8.49
N VAL A 62 -3.38 -15.89 -9.60
CA VAL A 62 -4.45 -16.89 -9.61
C VAL A 62 -4.03 -18.19 -8.95
N GLU A 63 -2.83 -18.69 -9.25
CA GLU A 63 -2.33 -19.92 -8.64
C GLU A 63 -2.13 -19.74 -7.13
N SER A 64 -1.65 -18.59 -6.68
CA SER A 64 -1.55 -18.27 -5.25
C SER A 64 -2.91 -18.20 -4.57
N LEU A 65 -3.90 -17.53 -5.17
CA LEU A 65 -5.28 -17.47 -4.68
C LEU A 65 -5.96 -18.85 -4.69
N LYS A 66 -5.64 -19.71 -5.66
CA LYS A 66 -6.15 -21.08 -5.70
C LYS A 66 -5.52 -21.93 -4.62
N ASN A 67 -4.20 -21.93 -4.51
CA ASN A 67 -3.50 -22.88 -3.66
C ASN A 67 -3.53 -22.46 -2.19
N ARG A 68 -3.76 -21.17 -1.87
CA ARG A 68 -3.78 -20.58 -0.51
C ARG A 68 -2.74 -21.23 0.41
N LYS A 69 -1.50 -21.29 -0.12
CA LYS A 69 -0.39 -22.01 0.49
C LYS A 69 -0.28 -21.61 1.96
N LYS A 70 -0.08 -22.60 2.83
CA LYS A 70 0.27 -22.34 4.22
C LYS A 70 1.73 -21.91 4.26
N TYR A 71 1.97 -20.69 4.68
CA TYR A 71 3.28 -20.07 4.77
C TYR A 71 4.00 -20.41 6.08
N MET A 72 3.28 -20.86 7.12
CA MET A 72 3.88 -21.11 8.44
C MET A 72 4.55 -19.84 9.01
N SER A 73 3.88 -18.71 8.81
CA SER A 73 4.36 -17.38 9.18
C SER A 73 4.55 -17.21 10.69
N SER A 74 5.48 -16.33 11.05
CA SER A 74 5.77 -15.96 12.43
C SER A 74 5.60 -14.46 12.61
N VAL A 75 4.96 -14.05 13.70
CA VAL A 75 4.68 -12.63 13.97
C VAL A 75 5.46 -12.16 15.19
N PHE A 76 6.26 -11.12 14.99
CA PHE A 76 7.13 -10.52 15.99
C PHE A 76 6.58 -9.17 16.40
N ASN A 77 6.41 -8.94 17.70
CA ASN A 77 6.16 -7.59 18.23
C ASN A 77 7.49 -6.85 18.25
N LEU A 78 7.52 -5.63 17.72
CA LEU A 78 8.68 -4.77 17.83
C LEU A 78 8.49 -3.83 19.03
N PRO A 79 9.45 -3.77 19.97
CA PRO A 79 9.40 -2.79 21.03
C PRO A 79 9.55 -1.37 20.45
N PRO A 80 8.93 -0.35 21.08
CA PRO A 80 9.11 1.03 20.67
C PRO A 80 10.61 1.37 20.62
N ILE A 81 11.03 2.04 19.55
CA ILE A 81 12.40 2.55 19.46
C ILE A 81 12.44 3.90 20.18
N GLU A 82 13.21 4.00 21.27
CA GLU A 82 13.59 5.28 21.87
C GLU A 82 14.50 6.04 20.88
N ALA A 83 13.92 6.76 19.94
CA ALA A 83 14.71 7.54 18.98
C ALA A 83 15.26 8.81 19.66
N LYS A 84 16.49 8.75 20.16
CA LYS A 84 17.31 9.95 20.39
C LYS A 84 17.63 10.58 19.03
N THR A 85 16.77 11.51 18.62
CA THR A 85 16.90 12.42 17.46
C THR A 85 16.97 11.74 16.08
N VAL A 86 16.57 12.51 15.06
CA VAL A 86 16.63 12.23 13.61
C VAL A 86 15.29 11.79 12.95
N TYR A 87 14.99 12.46 11.83
CA TYR A 87 13.83 12.40 10.93
C TYR A 87 12.55 13.09 11.42
N SER A 88 12.43 14.38 11.16
CA SER A 88 11.20 15.13 11.40
C SER A 88 10.13 14.75 10.37
N TYR A 89 9.13 13.97 10.81
CA TYR A 89 7.76 14.17 10.33
C TYR A 89 7.30 15.54 10.87
N GLU A 90 7.85 16.62 10.33
CA GLU A 90 7.62 18.01 10.76
C GLU A 90 6.13 18.39 10.64
N ALA A 91 5.38 17.67 9.80
CA ALA A 91 3.93 17.78 9.62
C ALA A 91 3.08 16.95 10.60
N ALA A 92 3.63 16.38 11.68
CA ALA A 92 2.87 15.55 12.63
C ALA A 92 1.60 16.24 13.21
N ASN A 93 1.53 17.57 13.13
CA ASN A 93 0.37 18.36 13.58
C ASN A 93 -0.75 18.53 12.55
N GLN A 94 -0.52 18.20 11.27
CA GLN A 94 -1.54 18.34 10.24
C GLN A 94 -2.61 17.24 10.34
N THR A 95 -3.85 17.63 10.03
CA THR A 95 -5.03 16.74 10.06
C THR A 95 -5.42 16.21 8.68
N HIS A 96 -4.56 16.43 7.67
CA HIS A 96 -4.74 16.02 6.29
C HIS A 96 -3.39 15.57 5.71
N ALA A 97 -3.42 14.98 4.52
CA ALA A 97 -2.25 14.63 3.73
C ALA A 97 -1.37 15.86 3.45
N ASP A 98 -0.05 15.72 3.62
CA ASP A 98 0.91 16.80 3.35
C ASP A 98 1.63 16.54 2.02
N VAL A 99 1.35 17.35 1.01
CA VAL A 99 1.93 17.22 -0.34
C VAL A 99 3.47 17.31 -0.33
N LYS A 100 4.06 18.17 0.50
CA LYS A 100 5.53 18.32 0.59
C LYS A 100 6.14 17.09 1.24
N LEU A 101 5.51 16.56 2.28
CA LEU A 101 5.93 15.34 2.95
C LEU A 101 5.79 14.13 2.03
N ILE A 102 4.67 13.99 1.32
CA ILE A 102 4.44 12.95 0.30
C ILE A 102 5.59 12.98 -0.72
N ASN A 103 5.85 14.14 -1.32
CA ASN A 103 6.91 14.29 -2.31
C ASN A 103 8.29 13.94 -1.73
N SER A 104 8.60 14.42 -0.53
CA SER A 104 9.85 14.05 0.14
C SER A 104 9.93 12.54 0.43
N THR A 105 8.82 11.90 0.79
CA THR A 105 8.79 10.47 1.11
C THR A 105 9.02 9.65 -0.15
N PHE A 106 8.48 10.08 -1.30
CA PHE A 106 8.84 9.48 -2.60
C PHE A 106 10.33 9.55 -2.86
N LEU A 107 10.89 10.76 -2.91
CA LEU A 107 12.29 10.98 -3.29
C LEU A 107 13.27 10.22 -2.39
N ASN A 108 12.91 10.03 -1.13
CA ASN A 108 13.80 9.46 -0.12
C ASN A 108 13.61 7.96 0.11
N LEU A 109 12.42 7.40 -0.10
CA LEU A 109 12.09 6.01 0.24
C LEU A 109 11.56 5.20 -0.93
N PHE A 110 10.68 5.79 -1.76
CA PHE A 110 9.89 5.05 -2.75
C PHE A 110 10.27 5.33 -4.21
N ALA A 111 11.30 6.14 -4.45
CA ALA A 111 11.92 6.34 -5.76
C ALA A 111 13.04 5.33 -6.07
N TYR A 112 13.17 4.28 -5.25
CA TYR A 112 14.19 3.25 -5.38
C TYR A 112 13.57 1.87 -5.38
N GLN A 113 14.21 0.94 -6.07
CA GLN A 113 13.74 -0.42 -6.19
C GLN A 113 13.66 -1.17 -4.86
N ARG A 114 12.59 -1.97 -4.67
CA ARG A 114 12.32 -2.74 -3.45
C ARG A 114 12.05 -4.22 -3.76
N ASN A 115 12.72 -4.75 -4.79
CA ASN A 115 12.61 -6.14 -5.21
C ASN A 115 13.57 -7.06 -4.44
N SER A 116 13.08 -8.20 -3.94
CA SER A 116 13.87 -9.15 -3.14
C SER A 116 14.97 -9.87 -3.90
N ALA A 117 14.82 -10.09 -5.22
CA ALA A 117 15.83 -10.77 -6.03
C ALA A 117 16.97 -9.81 -6.42
N PHE A 118 16.61 -8.56 -6.73
CA PHE A 118 17.51 -7.53 -7.26
C PHE A 118 18.25 -6.75 -6.17
N ASP A 119 17.54 -6.10 -5.26
CA ASP A 119 18.12 -5.22 -4.23
C ASP A 119 17.45 -5.39 -2.86
N LEU A 120 17.71 -6.54 -2.24
CA LEU A 120 17.27 -6.83 -0.89
C LEU A 120 17.81 -5.84 0.15
N GLN A 121 18.95 -5.18 -0.10
CA GLN A 121 19.52 -4.24 0.85
C GLN A 121 18.76 -2.92 0.86
N CYS A 122 18.40 -2.39 -0.32
CA CYS A 122 17.49 -1.26 -0.44
C CYS A 122 16.15 -1.57 0.22
N LYS A 123 15.54 -2.72 -0.12
CA LYS A 123 14.27 -3.18 0.47
C LYS A 123 14.33 -3.19 2.01
N LYS A 124 15.39 -3.74 2.61
CA LYS A 124 15.59 -3.74 4.07
C LYS A 124 15.70 -2.34 4.67
N LYS A 125 16.32 -1.39 3.98
CA LYS A 125 16.41 0.01 4.42
C LYS A 125 15.05 0.68 4.41
N VAL A 126 14.27 0.48 3.34
CA VAL A 126 12.88 0.97 3.26
C VAL A 126 12.02 0.36 4.37
N ARG A 127 12.10 -0.96 4.62
CA ARG A 127 11.42 -1.61 5.77
C ARG A 127 11.76 -0.94 7.10
N LYS A 128 13.06 -0.67 7.35
CA LYS A 128 13.50 -0.01 8.58
C LYS A 128 12.97 1.41 8.70
N ALA A 129 12.85 2.14 7.59
CA ALA A 129 12.27 3.48 7.57
C ALA A 129 10.77 3.46 7.89
N ILE A 130 10.01 2.54 7.28
CA ILE A 130 8.58 2.33 7.57
C ILE A 130 8.36 1.96 9.04
N ILE A 131 9.12 1.02 9.59
CA ILE A 131 9.03 0.63 11.01
C ILE A 131 9.31 1.83 11.92
N HIS A 132 10.30 2.66 11.60
CA HIS A 132 10.56 3.88 12.37
C HIS A 132 9.41 4.87 12.27
N ALA A 133 8.79 5.03 11.10
CA ALA A 133 7.62 5.88 10.93
C ALA A 133 6.46 5.41 11.84
N PHE A 134 6.13 4.11 11.82
CA PHE A 134 5.10 3.54 12.69
C PHE A 134 5.40 3.77 14.18
N HIS A 135 6.63 3.52 14.65
CA HIS A 135 7.01 3.81 16.02
C HIS A 135 6.91 5.30 16.36
N LYS A 136 7.29 6.18 15.44
CA LYS A 136 7.23 7.63 15.64
C LYS A 136 5.79 8.14 15.71
N PHE A 137 4.87 7.49 15.01
CA PHE A 137 3.44 7.75 15.13
C PHE A 137 2.82 7.14 16.40
N GLY A 138 3.60 6.45 17.24
CA GLY A 138 3.11 5.82 18.46
C GLY A 138 2.31 4.54 18.22
N LEU A 139 2.41 3.94 17.03
CA LEU A 139 1.70 2.72 16.68
C LEU A 139 2.37 1.49 17.30
N LEU A 140 1.56 0.54 17.75
CA LEU A 140 2.07 -0.80 18.06
C LEU A 140 2.53 -1.45 16.76
N THR A 141 3.79 -1.85 16.70
CA THR A 141 4.38 -2.32 15.45
C THR A 141 4.72 -3.80 15.51
N LYS A 142 4.39 -4.51 14.45
CA LYS A 142 4.70 -5.93 14.26
C LYS A 142 5.29 -6.18 12.89
N VAL A 143 6.04 -7.27 12.79
CA VAL A 143 6.50 -7.83 11.52
C VAL A 143 6.01 -9.26 11.42
N GLN A 144 5.31 -9.58 10.33
CA GLN A 144 4.97 -10.96 9.98
C GLN A 144 5.99 -11.47 8.97
N LYS A 145 6.79 -12.45 9.37
CA LYS A 145 7.76 -13.11 8.50
C LYS A 145 7.20 -14.40 7.94
N PHE A 146 7.45 -14.65 6.66
CA PHE A 146 7.00 -15.88 6.02
C PHE A 146 7.94 -16.32 4.88
N PRO A 147 8.15 -17.62 4.69
CA PRO A 147 8.89 -18.16 3.56
C PRO A 147 8.03 -18.14 2.29
N PHE A 148 8.61 -17.75 1.16
CA PHE A 148 8.00 -17.89 -0.16
C PHE A 148 9.05 -18.44 -1.15
N VAL A 149 8.56 -18.95 -2.27
CA VAL A 149 9.43 -19.56 -3.29
C VAL A 149 9.57 -18.58 -4.44
N GLN A 150 10.79 -18.14 -4.70
CA GLN A 150 11.11 -17.24 -5.80
C GLN A 150 11.89 -17.99 -6.88
N TYR A 151 11.62 -17.68 -8.16
CA TYR A 151 12.48 -18.15 -9.24
C TYR A 151 13.68 -17.22 -9.42
N LYS A 152 14.88 -17.74 -9.18
CA LYS A 152 16.14 -16.99 -9.26
C LYS A 152 17.22 -17.83 -9.96
N ASN A 153 17.90 -17.22 -10.93
CA ASN A 153 19.04 -17.81 -11.67
C ASN A 153 18.77 -19.23 -12.22
N GLY A 154 17.58 -19.46 -12.79
CA GLY A 154 17.24 -20.78 -13.34
C GLY A 154 16.68 -21.79 -12.34
N SER A 155 16.57 -21.43 -11.06
CA SER A 155 16.16 -22.35 -9.98
C SER A 155 15.10 -21.73 -9.06
N PHE A 156 14.28 -22.56 -8.43
CA PHE A 156 13.37 -22.11 -7.37
C PHE A 156 14.11 -22.10 -6.04
N VAL A 157 14.14 -20.94 -5.39
CA VAL A 157 14.83 -20.71 -4.12
C VAL A 157 13.81 -20.27 -3.09
N GLU A 158 13.79 -20.93 -1.94
CA GLU A 158 13.02 -20.47 -0.80
C GLU A 158 13.73 -19.28 -0.13
N THR A 159 12.98 -18.20 0.06
CA THR A 159 13.44 -16.95 0.70
C THR A 159 12.37 -16.47 1.67
N ASN A 160 12.70 -15.49 2.52
CA ASN A 160 11.77 -14.93 3.50
C ASN A 160 11.32 -13.52 3.11
N ALA A 161 10.01 -13.28 3.21
CA ALA A 161 9.35 -12.00 3.07
C ALA A 161 8.80 -11.52 4.42
N GLU A 162 8.50 -10.23 4.50
CA GLU A 162 8.15 -9.54 5.73
C GLU A 162 7.02 -8.51 5.50
N ASN A 163 5.79 -8.82 5.94
CA ASN A 163 4.76 -7.79 6.04
C ASN A 163 5.05 -6.88 7.24
N LEU A 164 4.83 -5.58 7.06
CA LEU A 164 5.01 -4.56 8.10
C LEU A 164 3.64 -4.11 8.60
N ILE A 165 3.39 -4.21 9.90
CA ILE A 165 2.05 -3.99 10.46
C ILE A 165 2.14 -2.95 11.57
N GLY A 166 1.59 -1.76 11.33
CA GLY A 166 1.31 -0.74 12.33
C GLY A 166 -0.12 -0.91 12.86
N ILE A 167 -0.33 -0.73 14.16
CA ILE A 167 -1.65 -0.91 14.78
C ILE A 167 -1.95 0.33 15.63
N LEU A 168 -3.08 0.96 15.32
CA LEU A 168 -3.72 1.98 16.12
C LEU A 168 -4.86 1.33 16.92
N PRO A 169 -4.67 1.08 18.23
CA PRO A 169 -5.65 0.39 19.03
C PRO A 169 -6.92 1.22 19.27
N SER A 170 -8.08 0.57 19.20
CA SER A 170 -9.33 1.07 19.80
C SER A 170 -9.30 0.91 21.33
N GLU A 171 -10.33 1.41 22.00
CA GLU A 171 -10.56 1.08 23.42
C GLU A 171 -10.80 -0.43 23.66
N ARG A 172 -11.30 -1.15 22.65
CA ARG A 172 -11.57 -2.59 22.67
C ARG A 172 -10.40 -3.44 22.15
N TYR A 173 -9.23 -2.84 21.89
CA TYR A 173 -8.10 -3.58 21.36
C TYR A 173 -7.75 -4.81 22.21
N LYS A 174 -7.71 -5.99 21.57
CA LYS A 174 -7.53 -7.33 22.19
C LYS A 174 -8.64 -7.78 23.15
N GLN A 175 -9.77 -7.09 23.18
CA GLN A 175 -10.97 -7.46 23.93
C GLN A 175 -12.02 -8.08 23.01
N LEU A 176 -13.02 -8.74 23.60
CA LEU A 176 -14.09 -9.35 22.82
C LEU A 176 -14.88 -8.30 22.03
N ASN A 177 -15.27 -8.68 20.81
CA ASN A 177 -16.09 -7.87 19.90
C ASN A 177 -15.44 -6.52 19.53
N ASP A 178 -14.10 -6.49 19.40
CA ASP A 178 -13.42 -5.35 18.76
C ASP A 178 -13.83 -5.24 17.29
N LYS A 179 -13.66 -4.06 16.69
CA LYS A 179 -13.97 -3.78 15.29
C LYS A 179 -12.66 -3.52 14.56
N ILE A 180 -12.47 -4.14 13.40
CA ILE A 180 -11.19 -4.10 12.68
C ILE A 180 -11.36 -3.39 11.33
N LEU A 181 -10.53 -2.37 11.11
CA LEU A 181 -10.31 -1.74 9.81
C LEU A 181 -8.87 -1.97 9.37
N VAL A 182 -8.67 -2.14 8.06
CA VAL A 182 -7.33 -2.26 7.45
C VAL A 182 -7.15 -1.14 6.42
N ILE A 183 -5.97 -0.52 6.42
CA ILE A 183 -5.49 0.34 5.34
C ILE A 183 -4.18 -0.28 4.87
N GLY A 184 -4.10 -0.70 3.61
CA GLY A 184 -2.97 -1.46 3.12
C GLY A 184 -2.55 -1.14 1.69
N ALA A 185 -1.32 -1.54 1.37
CA ALA A 185 -0.70 -1.47 0.05
C ALA A 185 0.52 -2.41 0.06
N HIS A 186 1.05 -2.82 -1.09
CA HIS A 186 2.36 -3.47 -1.12
C HIS A 186 3.48 -2.45 -1.20
N TYR A 187 4.66 -2.85 -0.72
CA TYR A 187 5.86 -2.00 -0.76
C TYR A 187 7.00 -2.61 -1.56
N ASP A 188 6.86 -3.84 -2.05
CA ASP A 188 7.81 -4.40 -2.99
C ASP A 188 7.60 -3.80 -4.40
N THR A 189 8.40 -4.28 -5.35
CA THR A 189 8.39 -3.85 -6.75
C THR A 189 8.77 -5.05 -7.60
N VAL A 190 8.35 -5.09 -8.86
CA VAL A 190 8.97 -5.96 -9.88
C VAL A 190 10.48 -5.69 -10.06
N TYR A 191 11.16 -6.52 -10.86
CA TYR A 191 12.59 -6.44 -11.18
C TYR A 191 12.92 -5.24 -12.12
N LEU A 192 14.05 -4.56 -11.89
CA LEU A 192 14.45 -3.30 -12.56
C LEU A 192 13.36 -2.21 -12.66
N ASN A 193 12.56 -2.01 -11.61
CA ASN A 193 11.55 -0.96 -11.51
C ASN A 193 11.71 -0.21 -10.17
N PRO A 194 11.88 1.13 -10.16
CA PRO A 194 11.81 1.93 -8.94
C PRO A 194 10.45 1.86 -8.24
N GLY A 195 9.36 1.69 -8.99
CA GLY A 195 8.02 1.50 -8.47
C GLY A 195 7.48 2.76 -7.79
N VAL A 196 7.60 3.92 -8.43
CA VAL A 196 7.12 5.17 -7.85
C VAL A 196 5.61 5.15 -7.75
N ASP A 197 4.92 4.87 -8.85
CA ASP A 197 3.48 4.68 -8.80
C ASP A 197 3.14 3.30 -8.27
N ASP A 198 3.85 2.26 -8.73
CA ASP A 198 3.61 0.85 -8.43
C ASP A 198 4.68 0.23 -7.51
N ASN A 199 4.49 0.15 -6.21
CA ASN A 199 3.38 0.74 -5.45
C ASN A 199 3.88 1.67 -4.34
N GLY A 200 4.84 2.52 -4.72
CA GLY A 200 5.33 3.59 -3.86
C GLY A 200 4.22 4.55 -3.44
N SER A 201 3.26 4.81 -4.34
CA SER A 201 2.12 5.68 -4.11
C SER A 201 1.18 5.12 -3.02
N GLY A 202 0.74 3.86 -3.13
CA GLY A 202 -0.09 3.21 -2.11
C GLY A 202 0.65 3.05 -0.78
N SER A 203 1.93 2.69 -0.81
CA SER A 203 2.76 2.60 0.40
C SER A 203 2.84 3.93 1.17
N ILE A 204 3.00 5.05 0.46
CA ILE A 204 2.99 6.39 1.09
C ILE A 204 1.58 6.74 1.58
N ALA A 205 0.52 6.32 0.89
CA ALA A 205 -0.85 6.52 1.33
C ALA A 205 -1.08 5.91 2.73
N VAL A 206 -0.59 4.68 2.94
CA VAL A 206 -0.66 3.99 4.24
C VAL A 206 0.12 4.77 5.30
N LEU A 207 1.33 5.26 4.99
CA LEU A 207 2.14 6.05 5.92
C LEU A 207 1.49 7.38 6.30
N GLU A 208 0.90 8.09 5.33
CA GLU A 208 0.21 9.36 5.58
C GLU A 208 -1.10 9.15 6.35
N CYS A 209 -1.87 8.11 6.01
CA CYS A 209 -3.04 7.72 6.81
C CYS A 209 -2.63 7.39 8.25
N ALA A 210 -1.57 6.61 8.43
CA ALA A 210 -1.03 6.28 9.75
C ALA A 210 -0.61 7.52 10.53
N ARG A 211 0.06 8.48 9.88
CA ARG A 211 0.49 9.75 10.48
C ARG A 211 -0.69 10.57 10.99
N VAL A 212 -1.75 10.71 10.18
CA VAL A 212 -2.90 11.55 10.52
C VAL A 212 -3.80 10.86 11.54
N LEU A 213 -4.11 9.57 11.34
CA LEU A 213 -5.03 8.82 12.19
C LEU A 213 -4.44 8.50 13.57
N SER A 214 -3.12 8.42 13.74
CA SER A 214 -2.50 8.14 15.04
C SER A 214 -2.82 9.17 16.13
N ARG A 215 -3.24 10.38 15.73
CA ARG A 215 -3.74 11.44 16.62
C ARG A 215 -5.02 11.04 17.38
N TYR A 216 -5.70 9.99 16.90
CA TYR A 216 -6.92 9.43 17.46
C TYR A 216 -6.67 8.13 18.24
N ASN A 217 -5.43 7.87 18.65
CA ASN A 217 -5.09 6.71 19.46
C ASN A 217 -5.97 6.59 20.72
N GLY A 218 -6.64 5.44 20.88
CA GLY A 218 -7.58 5.18 21.96
C GLY A 218 -8.88 5.99 21.89
N LYS A 219 -9.21 6.63 20.76
CA LYS A 219 -10.44 7.42 20.56
C LYS A 219 -11.36 6.87 19.47
N LEU A 220 -10.96 5.80 18.79
CA LEU A 220 -11.72 5.17 17.73
C LEU A 220 -12.42 3.92 18.27
N ASP A 221 -13.61 3.65 17.77
CA ASP A 221 -14.40 2.44 18.08
C ASP A 221 -13.87 1.20 17.34
N ALA A 222 -12.95 1.40 16.39
CA ALA A 222 -12.31 0.34 15.62
C ALA A 222 -10.78 0.42 15.71
N THR A 223 -10.14 -0.73 15.89
CA THR A 223 -8.69 -0.87 15.77
C THR A 223 -8.32 -0.79 14.29
N VAL A 224 -7.44 0.15 13.94
CA VAL A 224 -6.98 0.35 12.56
C VAL A 224 -5.61 -0.30 12.38
N TYR A 225 -5.51 -1.19 11.39
CA TYR A 225 -4.27 -1.85 10.98
C TYR A 225 -3.75 -1.17 9.72
N PHE A 226 -2.52 -0.65 9.80
CA PHE A 226 -1.76 -0.14 8.66
C PHE A 226 -0.82 -1.24 8.20
N VAL A 227 -1.01 -1.76 6.99
CA VAL A 227 -0.30 -2.97 6.54
C VAL A 227 0.43 -2.68 5.24
N LEU A 228 1.75 -2.82 5.25
CA LEU A 228 2.53 -2.89 4.02
C LEU A 228 2.85 -4.36 3.70
N PHE A 229 2.20 -4.87 2.66
CA PHE A 229 2.33 -6.24 2.18
C PHE A 229 3.64 -6.41 1.39
N ASP A 230 4.20 -7.61 1.49
CA ASP A 230 5.44 -7.97 0.81
C ASP A 230 5.19 -9.07 -0.22
N GLU A 231 5.86 -8.98 -1.37
CA GLU A 231 5.81 -9.96 -2.46
C GLU A 231 4.40 -10.09 -3.05
N GLU A 232 3.75 -8.94 -3.28
CA GLU A 232 2.53 -8.85 -4.09
C GLU A 232 2.82 -9.27 -5.53
N GLU A 233 3.92 -8.72 -6.07
CA GLU A 233 4.37 -8.78 -7.47
C GLU A 233 4.76 -10.19 -7.95
N THR A 234 4.78 -11.14 -7.01
CA THR A 234 5.11 -12.55 -7.27
C THR A 234 3.96 -13.50 -6.93
N GLY A 235 2.77 -12.96 -6.62
CA GLY A 235 1.54 -13.69 -6.43
C GLY A 235 0.89 -13.47 -5.08
N LEU A 236 0.75 -12.21 -4.63
CA LEU A 236 -0.01 -11.81 -3.43
C LEU A 236 0.44 -12.52 -2.14
N HIS A 237 1.72 -12.88 -2.03
CA HIS A 237 2.17 -13.75 -0.95
C HIS A 237 1.96 -13.09 0.42
N GLY A 238 2.23 -11.78 0.51
CA GLY A 238 2.07 -10.97 1.71
C GLY A 238 0.64 -10.88 2.18
N SER A 239 -0.29 -10.44 1.32
CA SER A 239 -1.70 -10.32 1.66
C SER A 239 -2.36 -11.66 1.96
N ILE A 240 -2.02 -12.74 1.25
CA ILE A 240 -2.49 -14.09 1.60
C ILE A 240 -1.98 -14.50 2.98
N ALA A 241 -0.68 -14.34 3.27
CA ALA A 241 -0.12 -14.67 4.58
C ALA A 241 -0.76 -13.81 5.69
N PHE A 242 -0.99 -12.52 5.45
CA PHE A 242 -1.66 -11.63 6.40
C PHE A 242 -3.08 -12.08 6.69
N VAL A 243 -3.92 -12.23 5.65
CA VAL A 243 -5.33 -12.62 5.81
C VAL A 243 -5.44 -13.98 6.50
N ASP A 244 -4.73 -14.98 5.98
CA ASP A 244 -4.89 -16.37 6.41
C ASP A 244 -4.22 -16.72 7.72
N GLU A 245 -3.08 -16.10 8.05
CA GLU A 245 -2.27 -16.58 9.18
C GLU A 245 -2.16 -15.57 10.31
N TYR A 246 -2.61 -14.33 10.08
CA TYR A 246 -2.63 -13.29 11.08
C TYR A 246 -4.02 -12.70 11.32
N LEU A 247 -4.62 -12.03 10.34
CA LEU A 247 -5.89 -11.33 10.50
C LEU A 247 -6.99 -12.27 10.99
N ILE A 248 -7.32 -13.33 10.26
CA ILE A 248 -8.41 -14.22 10.65
C ILE A 248 -8.08 -14.97 11.96
N PRO A 249 -7.02 -15.80 12.05
CA PRO A 249 -6.84 -16.66 13.22
C PRO A 249 -6.27 -15.96 14.46
N LYS A 250 -5.56 -14.83 14.33
CA LYS A 250 -4.89 -14.16 15.46
C LYS A 250 -5.55 -12.86 15.88
N VAL A 251 -6.34 -12.23 15.00
CA VAL A 251 -7.13 -11.03 15.31
C VAL A 251 -8.60 -11.42 15.41
N LEU A 252 -9.28 -11.73 14.31
CA LEU A 252 -10.73 -11.91 14.27
C LEU A 252 -11.22 -13.04 15.18
N ASP A 253 -10.67 -14.24 15.01
CA ASP A 253 -11.07 -15.43 15.78
C ASP A 253 -10.70 -15.32 17.26
N LYS A 254 -9.58 -14.67 17.56
CA LYS A 254 -9.06 -14.58 18.92
C LYS A 254 -9.95 -13.74 19.81
N THR A 255 -10.56 -12.69 19.25
CA THR A 255 -11.38 -11.73 19.98
C THR A 255 -12.83 -11.70 19.53
N ASN A 256 -13.26 -12.63 18.67
CA ASN A 256 -14.58 -12.60 18.05
C ASN A 256 -14.89 -11.20 17.45
N SER A 257 -13.89 -10.64 16.76
CA SER A 257 -13.97 -9.28 16.25
C SER A 257 -14.76 -9.20 14.95
N THR A 258 -15.48 -8.09 14.77
CA THR A 258 -16.12 -7.75 13.50
C THR A 258 -15.08 -7.15 12.57
N PHE A 259 -14.92 -7.72 11.38
CA PHE A 259 -14.14 -7.09 10.33
C PHE A 259 -15.03 -6.09 9.58
N VAL A 260 -14.70 -4.81 9.71
CA VAL A 260 -15.50 -3.72 9.13
C VAL A 260 -15.15 -3.52 7.66
N GLY A 261 -13.85 -3.58 7.33
CA GLY A 261 -13.40 -3.58 5.95
C GLY A 261 -11.92 -3.20 5.76
N ALA A 262 -11.49 -3.22 4.50
CA ALA A 262 -10.14 -2.81 4.10
C ALA A 262 -10.16 -1.77 2.95
N TYR A 263 -9.35 -0.73 3.09
CA TYR A 263 -8.93 0.13 1.98
C TYR A 263 -7.56 -0.36 1.50
N ILE A 264 -7.50 -0.91 0.29
CA ILE A 264 -6.25 -1.32 -0.35
C ILE A 264 -5.92 -0.28 -1.41
N ALA A 265 -4.70 0.26 -1.42
CA ALA A 265 -4.25 1.24 -2.40
C ALA A 265 -3.19 0.62 -3.30
N ASP A 266 -3.38 0.76 -4.61
CA ASP A 266 -2.45 0.25 -5.62
C ASP A 266 -2.42 1.15 -6.84
N MET A 267 -1.28 1.82 -7.07
CA MET A 267 -1.11 2.90 -8.04
C MET A 267 -2.14 4.01 -7.86
N ILE A 268 -1.82 5.08 -7.15
CA ILE A 268 -2.76 6.18 -6.86
C ILE A 268 -2.18 7.58 -7.15
N LEU A 269 -1.17 7.67 -8.00
CA LEU A 269 -0.44 8.90 -8.30
C LEU A 269 -0.81 9.50 -9.65
N SER A 270 -1.03 8.69 -10.67
CA SER A 270 -1.16 9.09 -12.06
C SER A 270 -2.50 9.78 -12.33
N TYR A 271 -2.44 11.08 -12.60
CA TYR A 271 -3.58 11.87 -13.06
C TYR A 271 -3.34 12.36 -14.49
N ASP A 272 -4.27 12.07 -15.41
CA ASP A 272 -4.19 12.52 -16.79
C ASP A 272 -5.57 12.95 -17.30
N ASP A 273 -5.81 14.25 -17.34
CA ASP A 273 -7.04 14.83 -17.86
C ASP A 273 -6.97 15.10 -19.36
N THR A 274 -6.04 14.56 -20.13
CA THR A 274 -6.07 14.67 -21.61
C THR A 274 -7.09 13.69 -22.20
N PRO A 275 -7.81 14.03 -23.30
CA PRO A 275 -8.77 13.11 -23.89
C PRO A 275 -8.07 11.83 -24.36
N PHE A 276 -8.70 10.67 -24.18
CA PHE A 276 -8.14 9.35 -24.53
C PHE A 276 -6.82 9.01 -23.82
N SER A 277 -6.63 9.56 -22.63
CA SER A 277 -5.53 9.17 -21.74
C SER A 277 -5.78 7.83 -21.05
N PHE A 278 -7.03 7.35 -20.98
CA PHE A 278 -7.39 6.07 -20.39
C PHE A 278 -7.90 5.07 -21.44
N ASP A 279 -7.26 3.91 -21.49
CA ASP A 279 -7.66 2.78 -22.34
C ASP A 279 -8.57 1.83 -21.55
N ILE A 280 -9.86 1.76 -21.89
CA ILE A 280 -10.84 0.94 -21.16
C ILE A 280 -10.54 -0.55 -21.39
N PRO A 281 -10.17 -1.33 -20.36
CA PRO A 281 -9.96 -2.77 -20.47
C PRO A 281 -11.24 -3.51 -20.87
N ASP A 282 -11.11 -4.62 -21.61
CA ASP A 282 -12.25 -5.41 -22.10
C ASP A 282 -13.16 -5.89 -20.97
N ASP A 283 -12.57 -6.30 -19.85
CA ASP A 283 -13.28 -6.79 -18.66
C ASP A 283 -14.23 -5.75 -18.04
N MET A 284 -13.92 -4.45 -18.16
CA MET A 284 -14.79 -3.40 -17.62
C MET A 284 -16.17 -3.41 -18.28
N TYR A 285 -16.26 -3.79 -19.57
CA TYR A 285 -17.53 -3.86 -20.27
C TYR A 285 -18.47 -4.90 -19.67
N GLN A 286 -17.90 -5.97 -19.12
CA GLN A 286 -18.65 -7.05 -18.50
C GLN A 286 -18.93 -6.79 -17.02
N PHE A 287 -17.92 -6.35 -16.27
CA PHE A 287 -18.03 -6.26 -14.82
C PHE A 287 -18.53 -4.89 -14.34
N THR A 288 -18.24 -3.81 -15.06
CA THR A 288 -18.53 -2.43 -14.62
C THR A 288 -19.07 -1.55 -15.77
N PRO A 289 -20.16 -1.94 -16.45
CA PRO A 289 -20.65 -1.22 -17.63
C PRO A 289 -21.04 0.24 -17.36
N GLU A 290 -21.52 0.56 -16.16
CA GLU A 290 -21.86 1.94 -15.77
C GLU A 290 -20.61 2.84 -15.70
N ALA A 291 -19.50 2.33 -15.17
CA ALA A 291 -18.23 3.06 -15.13
C ALA A 291 -17.69 3.30 -16.55
N VAL A 292 -17.83 2.33 -17.45
CA VAL A 292 -17.47 2.48 -18.87
C VAL A 292 -18.25 3.62 -19.51
N GLU A 293 -19.55 3.73 -19.26
CA GLU A 293 -20.38 4.81 -19.80
C GLU A 293 -19.92 6.18 -19.28
N ILE A 294 -19.66 6.32 -17.98
CA ILE A 294 -19.14 7.55 -17.36
C ILE A 294 -17.83 7.97 -18.02
N ILE A 295 -16.89 7.03 -18.20
CA ILE A 295 -15.57 7.29 -18.78
C ILE A 295 -15.69 7.69 -20.25
N LYS A 296 -16.51 6.99 -21.04
CA LYS A 296 -16.75 7.33 -22.46
C LYS A 296 -17.37 8.71 -22.62
N ASN A 297 -18.37 9.03 -21.80
CA ASN A 297 -19.02 10.34 -21.79
C ASN A 297 -18.05 11.46 -21.37
N ASN A 298 -16.96 11.13 -20.67
CA ASN A 298 -15.87 12.04 -20.32
C ASN A 298 -14.68 11.99 -21.31
N SER A 299 -14.89 11.53 -22.54
CA SER A 299 -13.83 11.45 -23.58
C SER A 299 -12.63 10.59 -23.17
N ASN A 300 -12.86 9.50 -22.43
CA ASN A 300 -11.82 8.55 -22.01
C ASN A 300 -10.65 9.23 -21.28
N ARG A 301 -10.91 10.22 -20.44
CA ARG A 301 -9.89 10.85 -19.60
C ARG A 301 -9.61 9.98 -18.37
N GLY A 302 -8.33 9.87 -17.99
CA GLY A 302 -7.87 9.29 -16.73
C GLY A 302 -7.80 10.33 -15.61
N ASP A 303 -8.85 11.15 -15.46
CA ASP A 303 -8.96 12.23 -14.48
C ASP A 303 -9.67 11.80 -13.18
N PHE A 304 -9.66 10.50 -12.89
CA PHE A 304 -10.40 9.88 -11.79
C PHE A 304 -9.54 8.93 -10.96
N ILE A 305 -9.91 8.72 -9.70
CA ILE A 305 -9.51 7.51 -8.95
C ILE A 305 -10.62 6.47 -9.08
N ALA A 306 -10.27 5.22 -9.40
CA ALA A 306 -11.20 4.10 -9.39
C ALA A 306 -11.32 3.55 -7.96
N VAL A 307 -12.54 3.17 -7.58
CA VAL A 307 -12.81 2.36 -6.38
C VAL A 307 -13.41 1.04 -6.86
N GLU A 308 -12.57 0.03 -7.04
CA GLU A 308 -13.04 -1.32 -7.35
C GLU A 308 -13.68 -1.94 -6.12
N ALA A 309 -14.92 -2.36 -6.28
CA ALA A 309 -15.74 -2.81 -5.18
C ALA A 309 -16.82 -3.79 -5.63
N ARG A 310 -17.40 -4.50 -4.66
CA ARG A 310 -18.60 -5.32 -4.80
C ARG A 310 -19.69 -4.76 -3.90
N GLU A 311 -20.88 -5.34 -4.00
CA GLU A 311 -21.98 -5.04 -3.09
C GLU A 311 -21.66 -5.37 -1.62
N ALA A 312 -20.81 -6.37 -1.36
CA ALA A 312 -20.31 -6.65 0.00
C ALA A 312 -19.48 -5.50 0.59
N ASP A 313 -18.91 -4.65 -0.27
CA ASP A 313 -17.99 -3.59 0.12
C ASP A 313 -18.71 -2.22 0.25
N ARG A 314 -20.06 -2.23 0.22
CA ARG A 314 -20.94 -1.04 0.16
C ARG A 314 -20.64 0.02 1.19
N LEU A 315 -20.48 -0.35 2.45
CA LEU A 315 -20.14 0.61 3.50
C LEU A 315 -18.88 1.42 3.15
N LEU A 316 -17.86 0.76 2.60
CA LEU A 316 -16.58 1.39 2.30
C LEU A 316 -16.70 2.35 1.11
N TRP A 317 -17.24 1.90 -0.02
CA TRP A 317 -17.29 2.72 -1.23
C TRP A 317 -18.33 3.84 -1.14
N GLN A 318 -19.45 3.65 -0.44
CA GLN A 318 -20.42 4.74 -0.21
C GLN A 318 -19.81 5.82 0.67
N THR A 319 -19.19 5.43 1.78
CA THR A 319 -18.54 6.40 2.68
C THR A 319 -17.38 7.12 1.99
N LEU A 320 -16.60 6.43 1.15
CA LEU A 320 -15.57 7.05 0.32
C LEU A 320 -16.16 8.07 -0.66
N GLN A 321 -17.23 7.72 -1.37
CA GLN A 321 -17.86 8.62 -2.33
C GLN A 321 -18.45 9.87 -1.65
N GLU A 322 -19.09 9.70 -0.50
CA GLU A 322 -19.59 10.81 0.33
C GLU A 322 -18.45 11.73 0.77
N THR A 323 -17.42 11.17 1.42
CA THR A 323 -16.29 11.96 1.92
C THR A 323 -15.46 12.59 0.81
N TRP A 324 -15.33 11.94 -0.35
CA TRP A 324 -14.71 12.52 -1.55
C TRP A 324 -15.43 13.78 -2.02
N SER A 325 -16.76 13.75 -1.99
CA SER A 325 -17.61 14.87 -2.44
C SER A 325 -17.53 16.06 -1.49
N GLU A 326 -17.28 15.83 -0.19
CA GLU A 326 -17.10 16.85 0.84
C GLU A 326 -15.70 17.51 0.79
N LEU A 327 -14.70 16.85 0.21
CA LEU A 327 -13.32 17.36 0.11
C LEU A 327 -13.15 18.45 -0.97
N PRO A 328 -12.15 19.34 -0.85
CA PRO A 328 -11.83 20.32 -1.90
C PRO A 328 -11.28 19.64 -3.18
N SER A 329 -10.92 20.45 -4.18
CA SER A 329 -10.40 20.01 -5.49
C SER A 329 -11.38 19.15 -6.28
N GLN A 330 -12.53 19.73 -6.62
CA GLN A 330 -13.64 19.06 -7.34
C GLN A 330 -13.30 18.74 -8.81
N GLU A 331 -12.18 19.23 -9.33
CA GLU A 331 -11.60 18.84 -10.62
C GLU A 331 -11.18 17.37 -10.67
N TYR A 332 -10.84 16.78 -9.52
CA TYR A 332 -10.51 15.36 -9.41
C TYR A 332 -11.78 14.54 -9.19
N LYS A 333 -11.94 13.48 -10.00
CA LYS A 333 -13.10 12.59 -9.94
C LYS A 333 -12.81 11.32 -9.16
N LEU A 334 -13.87 10.71 -8.64
CA LEU A 334 -13.88 9.35 -8.12
C LEU A 334 -14.97 8.60 -8.87
N ILE A 335 -14.64 7.42 -9.40
CA ILE A 335 -15.61 6.54 -10.05
C ILE A 335 -15.62 5.23 -9.28
N VAL A 336 -16.79 4.82 -8.80
CA VAL A 336 -16.95 3.51 -8.18
C VAL A 336 -17.12 2.48 -9.29
N PHE A 337 -16.20 1.53 -9.34
CA PHE A 337 -16.24 0.38 -10.21
C PHE A 337 -17.00 -0.71 -9.44
N ASN A 338 -18.32 -0.54 -9.32
CA ASN A 338 -19.20 -1.50 -8.66
C ASN A 338 -19.35 -2.73 -9.55
N THR A 339 -18.55 -3.74 -9.27
CA THR A 339 -18.42 -4.93 -10.10
C THR A 339 -19.63 -5.86 -9.95
N SER A 340 -19.94 -6.61 -10.99
CA SER A 340 -20.90 -7.72 -10.93
C SER A 340 -20.35 -8.98 -10.24
N ILE A 341 -19.15 -8.92 -9.65
CA ILE A 341 -18.53 -10.03 -8.92
C ILE A 341 -19.34 -10.31 -7.64
N PRO A 342 -19.63 -11.58 -7.31
CA PRO A 342 -20.45 -11.92 -6.16
C PRO A 342 -19.93 -11.40 -4.80
N SER A 343 -20.86 -10.97 -3.95
CA SER A 343 -20.58 -10.55 -2.57
C SER A 343 -19.95 -11.65 -1.72
N ASN A 344 -20.40 -12.89 -1.89
CA ASN A 344 -19.89 -14.06 -1.18
C ASN A 344 -18.83 -14.78 -2.01
N TYR A 345 -18.14 -15.75 -1.40
CA TYR A 345 -17.22 -16.62 -2.12
C TYR A 345 -17.79 -17.14 -3.44
N TRP A 346 -17.01 -16.99 -4.49
CA TRP A 346 -17.30 -17.58 -5.78
C TRP A 346 -16.07 -18.35 -6.26
N LYS A 347 -16.34 -19.47 -6.93
CA LYS A 347 -15.30 -20.21 -7.62
C LYS A 347 -15.04 -19.51 -8.95
N MET A 348 -13.97 -18.73 -9.01
CA MET A 348 -13.58 -18.01 -10.22
C MET A 348 -13.57 -18.91 -11.47
N SER A 349 -14.17 -18.43 -12.55
CA SER A 349 -14.15 -19.00 -13.89
C SER A 349 -12.73 -18.96 -14.47
N LEU A 350 -12.50 -19.38 -15.72
CA LEU A 350 -11.17 -19.21 -16.33
C LEU A 350 -10.93 -17.74 -16.71
N GLU A 351 -11.97 -17.04 -17.14
CA GLU A 351 -11.94 -15.63 -17.56
C GLU A 351 -11.72 -14.71 -16.36
N GLU A 352 -12.51 -14.87 -15.28
CA GLU A 352 -12.38 -14.10 -14.04
C GLU A 352 -11.01 -14.24 -13.38
N LYS A 353 -10.29 -15.35 -13.65
CA LYS A 353 -8.93 -15.55 -13.15
C LYS A 353 -7.95 -14.59 -13.83
N TYR A 354 -8.14 -14.29 -15.10
CA TYR A 354 -7.29 -13.34 -15.80
C TYR A 354 -7.83 -11.92 -15.71
N SER A 355 -8.89 -11.72 -14.92
CA SER A 355 -9.49 -10.41 -14.75
C SER A 355 -8.64 -9.55 -13.83
N TYR A 356 -8.47 -8.29 -14.22
CA TYR A 356 -7.66 -7.36 -13.46
C TYR A 356 -8.30 -6.98 -12.10
N PHE A 357 -9.62 -7.17 -11.94
CA PHE A 357 -10.35 -6.94 -10.68
C PHE A 357 -9.94 -7.85 -9.50
N VAL A 358 -9.09 -8.87 -9.71
CA VAL A 358 -8.58 -9.76 -8.65
C VAL A 358 -7.05 -9.84 -8.64
N MET A 359 -6.39 -8.83 -9.19
CA MET A 359 -4.94 -8.81 -9.41
C MET A 359 -4.11 -8.15 -8.31
N SER A 360 -4.73 -7.56 -7.28
CA SER A 360 -4.02 -6.88 -6.20
C SER A 360 -4.38 -7.44 -4.82
N ASP A 361 -3.80 -6.85 -3.77
CA ASP A 361 -3.84 -7.30 -2.38
C ASP A 361 -5.24 -7.31 -1.73
N HIS A 362 -6.27 -6.77 -2.37
CA HIS A 362 -7.67 -6.91 -1.95
C HIS A 362 -8.23 -8.30 -2.22
N ALA A 363 -7.77 -8.98 -3.27
CA ALA A 363 -8.33 -10.26 -3.71
C ALA A 363 -8.27 -11.36 -2.63
N PRO A 364 -7.21 -11.48 -1.79
CA PRO A 364 -7.18 -12.45 -0.71
C PRO A 364 -8.23 -12.24 0.38
N PHE A 365 -8.71 -11.00 0.58
CA PHE A 365 -9.82 -10.67 1.47
C PHE A 365 -11.13 -11.21 0.89
N TRP A 366 -11.39 -10.94 -0.39
CA TRP A 366 -12.58 -11.43 -1.09
C TRP A 366 -12.66 -12.97 -1.15
N GLN A 367 -11.52 -13.64 -1.32
CA GLN A 367 -11.42 -15.09 -1.54
C GLN A 367 -11.17 -15.92 -0.27
N CYS A 368 -11.15 -15.31 0.93
CA CYS A 368 -10.74 -15.97 2.17
C CYS A 368 -11.62 -17.17 2.59
N ALA A 369 -12.90 -17.15 2.25
CA ALA A 369 -13.88 -18.19 2.54
C ALA A 369 -13.44 -19.60 2.08
N LYS A 370 -12.64 -19.67 1.02
CA LYS A 370 -12.06 -20.92 0.52
C LYS A 370 -11.32 -21.71 1.61
N LYS A 371 -10.64 -21.00 2.51
CA LYS A 371 -9.89 -21.58 3.63
C LYS A 371 -10.65 -21.46 4.94
N TYR A 372 -11.53 -20.46 5.06
CA TYR A 372 -12.35 -20.20 6.24
C TYR A 372 -13.84 -20.18 5.89
N PRO A 373 -14.50 -21.34 5.69
CA PRO A 373 -15.90 -21.39 5.22
C PRO A 373 -16.94 -20.75 6.17
N LYS A 374 -16.52 -20.36 7.39
CA LYS A 374 -17.36 -19.61 8.34
C LYS A 374 -17.39 -18.10 8.07
N ILE A 375 -16.54 -17.62 7.16
CA ILE A 375 -16.48 -16.23 6.72
C ILE A 375 -16.88 -16.25 5.25
N ASP A 376 -17.98 -15.58 4.89
CA ASP A 376 -18.43 -15.53 3.49
C ASP A 376 -17.50 -14.67 2.62
N THR A 377 -17.05 -13.55 3.17
CA THR A 377 -16.08 -12.64 2.57
C THR A 377 -15.52 -11.69 3.63
N LEU A 378 -14.42 -11.02 3.33
CA LEU A 378 -13.95 -9.86 4.09
C LEU A 378 -14.10 -8.62 3.19
N PRO A 379 -14.96 -7.65 3.54
CA PRO A 379 -15.17 -6.46 2.72
C PRO A 379 -13.88 -5.68 2.46
N ALA A 380 -13.56 -5.40 1.21
CA ALA A 380 -12.35 -4.67 0.82
C ALA A 380 -12.59 -3.90 -0.49
N VAL A 381 -12.08 -2.69 -0.59
CA VAL A 381 -12.05 -1.92 -1.83
C VAL A 381 -10.62 -1.71 -2.28
N LEU A 382 -10.39 -1.73 -3.60
CA LEU A 382 -9.14 -1.30 -4.21
C LEU A 382 -9.30 0.15 -4.68
N LEU A 383 -8.42 1.03 -4.23
CA LEU A 383 -8.25 2.37 -4.81
C LEU A 383 -7.08 2.32 -5.78
N THR A 384 -7.36 2.61 -7.05
CA THR A 384 -6.35 2.58 -8.10
C THR A 384 -6.59 3.66 -9.15
N ASP A 385 -5.52 4.17 -9.73
CA ASP A 385 -5.52 5.01 -10.91
C ASP A 385 -5.47 4.18 -12.20
N GLU A 386 -5.57 2.85 -12.11
CA GLU A 386 -5.59 1.95 -13.27
C GLU A 386 -4.32 2.09 -14.13
N GLY A 387 -3.18 2.39 -13.50
CA GLY A 387 -2.00 2.96 -14.15
C GLY A 387 -1.56 2.25 -15.43
N GLU A 388 -1.62 0.92 -15.49
CA GLU A 388 -1.25 0.17 -16.70
C GLU A 388 -2.05 0.53 -17.99
N TYR A 389 -3.18 1.21 -17.81
CA TYR A 389 -4.10 1.72 -18.84
C TYR A 389 -4.15 3.26 -18.93
N ARG A 390 -3.40 3.98 -18.09
CA ARG A 390 -3.46 5.45 -18.01
C ARG A 390 -2.18 6.14 -18.46
N GLY A 391 -2.34 7.11 -19.34
CA GLY A 391 -1.34 8.16 -19.63
C GLY A 391 0.07 7.62 -19.83
N TYR A 392 1.00 8.16 -19.05
CA TYR A 392 2.41 7.76 -19.01
C TYR A 392 2.62 6.29 -18.61
N GLN A 393 1.87 5.80 -17.63
CA GLN A 393 2.02 4.45 -17.08
C GLN A 393 1.65 3.34 -18.05
N ARG A 394 0.86 3.61 -19.10
CA ARG A 394 0.64 2.65 -20.21
C ARG A 394 1.92 2.08 -20.79
N ASN A 395 2.97 2.90 -20.81
CA ASN A 395 4.28 2.54 -21.33
C ASN A 395 5.28 2.19 -20.23
N CYS A 396 5.00 2.52 -18.97
CA CYS A 396 5.96 2.45 -17.86
C CYS A 396 5.60 1.46 -16.74
N TYR A 397 4.38 0.93 -16.73
CA TYR A 397 3.99 -0.16 -15.85
C TYR A 397 4.97 -1.33 -15.95
N HIS A 398 5.49 -1.76 -14.79
CA HIS A 398 6.53 -2.78 -14.64
C HIS A 398 7.84 -2.51 -15.41
N LYS A 399 8.20 -1.23 -15.61
CA LYS A 399 9.44 -0.83 -16.32
C LYS A 399 10.25 0.22 -15.56
N PRO A 400 11.55 0.41 -15.88
CA PRO A 400 12.40 1.42 -15.22
C PRO A 400 11.89 2.86 -15.29
N CYS A 401 10.96 3.15 -16.21
CA CYS A 401 10.39 4.49 -16.35
C CYS A 401 9.25 4.79 -15.36
N ASP A 402 8.75 3.82 -14.57
CA ASP A 402 7.93 4.12 -13.40
C ASP A 402 8.81 4.70 -12.26
N ASN A 403 9.08 6.00 -12.39
CA ASN A 403 10.07 6.70 -11.58
C ASN A 403 9.64 8.14 -11.24
N LYS A 404 10.58 8.91 -10.67
CA LYS A 404 10.37 10.26 -10.13
C LYS A 404 9.86 11.30 -11.14
N VAL A 405 9.89 11.04 -12.45
CA VAL A 405 9.35 11.94 -13.49
C VAL A 405 7.85 12.23 -13.28
N GLN A 406 7.13 11.32 -12.63
CA GLN A 406 5.70 11.46 -12.35
C GLN A 406 5.39 12.38 -11.17
N LEU A 407 6.40 12.81 -10.40
CA LEU A 407 6.26 13.65 -9.21
C LEU A 407 6.08 15.13 -9.60
N ASN A 408 4.95 15.43 -10.22
CA ASN A 408 4.51 16.79 -10.51
C ASN A 408 3.41 17.22 -9.53
N GLU A 409 3.16 18.53 -9.47
CA GLU A 409 2.18 19.13 -8.56
C GLU A 409 0.79 18.51 -8.71
N LYS A 410 0.31 18.30 -9.93
CA LYS A 410 -1.03 17.80 -10.21
C LYS A 410 -1.23 16.37 -9.69
N ASN A 411 -0.26 15.49 -9.93
CA ASN A 411 -0.28 14.11 -9.46
C ASN A 411 -0.20 14.05 -7.93
N LEU A 412 0.68 14.85 -7.31
CA LEU A 412 0.83 14.87 -5.86
C LEU A 412 -0.42 15.39 -5.15
N HIS A 413 -1.10 16.41 -5.71
CA HIS A 413 -2.36 16.91 -5.19
C HIS A 413 -3.53 15.94 -5.40
N PHE A 414 -3.57 15.25 -6.53
CA PHE A 414 -4.53 14.18 -6.80
C PHE A 414 -4.40 13.06 -5.76
N MET A 415 -3.19 12.53 -5.59
CA MET A 415 -2.88 11.52 -4.58
C MET A 415 -3.23 12.00 -3.16
N ALA A 416 -2.90 13.25 -2.81
CA ALA A 416 -3.23 13.80 -1.50
C ALA A 416 -4.75 13.84 -1.24
N LYS A 417 -5.58 14.09 -2.27
CA LYS A 417 -7.04 14.01 -2.15
C LYS A 417 -7.50 12.57 -1.89
N VAL A 418 -6.92 11.57 -2.57
CA VAL A 418 -7.19 10.14 -2.32
C VAL A 418 -6.88 9.77 -0.87
N VAL A 419 -5.70 10.14 -0.37
CA VAL A 419 -5.30 9.91 1.03
C VAL A 419 -6.28 10.58 2.00
N ASN A 420 -6.68 11.82 1.74
CA ASN A 420 -7.67 12.51 2.57
C ASN A 420 -9.04 11.82 2.58
N ALA A 421 -9.48 11.28 1.44
CA ALA A 421 -10.74 10.53 1.37
C ALA A 421 -10.67 9.25 2.22
N ILE A 422 -9.56 8.50 2.17
CA ILE A 422 -9.35 7.32 3.03
C ILE A 422 -9.38 7.72 4.51
N ILE A 423 -8.68 8.81 4.89
CA ILE A 423 -8.66 9.31 6.27
C ILE A 423 -10.07 9.68 6.75
N GLN A 424 -10.80 10.50 5.99
CA GLN A 424 -12.14 10.97 6.39
C GLN A 424 -13.15 9.82 6.43
N SER A 425 -13.08 8.91 5.45
CA SER A 425 -13.94 7.72 5.41
C SER A 425 -13.67 6.80 6.62
N THR A 426 -12.39 6.58 6.95
CA THR A 426 -11.99 5.82 8.14
C THR A 426 -12.49 6.47 9.42
N LEU A 427 -12.35 7.79 9.58
CA LEU A 427 -12.86 8.51 10.76
C LEU A 427 -14.39 8.43 10.85
N LYS A 428 -15.10 8.61 9.74
CA LYS A 428 -16.56 8.56 9.69
C LYS A 428 -17.10 7.19 10.11
N ILE A 429 -16.46 6.11 9.67
CA ILE A 429 -16.80 4.75 10.08
C ILE A 429 -16.38 4.50 11.54
N ALA A 430 -15.12 4.78 11.89
CA ALA A 430 -14.53 4.40 13.17
C ALA A 430 -14.94 5.26 14.37
N MET A 431 -15.69 6.35 14.16
CA MET A 431 -16.25 7.21 15.22
C MET A 431 -17.77 7.12 15.34
N ASN A 432 -18.41 6.28 14.51
CA ASN A 432 -19.86 6.17 14.48
C ASN A 432 -20.29 4.72 14.65
N GLU A 433 -20.56 4.32 15.90
CA GLU A 433 -21.03 2.97 16.21
C GLU A 433 -22.24 2.51 15.37
N ASN A 434 -23.12 3.44 14.98
CA ASN A 434 -24.33 3.13 14.21
C ASN A 434 -24.03 2.77 12.75
N LEU A 435 -22.97 3.33 12.14
CA LEU A 435 -22.57 2.97 10.78
C LEU A 435 -21.93 1.58 10.71
N ILE A 436 -21.22 1.19 11.78
CA ILE A 436 -20.51 -0.10 11.83
C ILE A 436 -21.48 -1.28 12.02
N ASN A 437 -22.64 -1.05 12.64
CA ASN A 437 -23.65 -2.09 12.86
C ASN A 437 -24.57 -2.33 11.64
N LEU A 438 -24.35 -1.65 10.51
CA LEU A 438 -25.10 -1.82 9.27
C LEU A 438 -24.49 -2.86 8.31
N ASN A 439 -23.31 -3.40 8.64
CA ASN A 439 -22.62 -4.45 7.88
C ASN A 439 -23.06 -5.85 8.28
#